data_AF-A0A1V2Q9I0-F1
#
_entry.id   AF-A0A1V2Q9I0-F1
#
_cell.length_a   1.000
_cell.length_b   1.000
_cell.length_c   1.000
_cell.angle_alpha   90.00
_cell.angle_beta   90.00
_cell.angle_gamma   90.00
#
_symmetry.space_group_name_H-M   'P 1'
#
loop_
_entity.id
_entity.type
_entity.pdbx_description
1 polymer ?
#
loop_
_entity_poly.entity_id
_entity_poly.type
_entity_poly.pdbx_seq_one_letter_code
_entity_poly.pdbx_strand_id
1 'polypeptide(L)'
;MVETPLSAAQTLHDMVLQSWGGIVRVFPAVPTAWADVALDRHLAEGAFEVTAVRRGGRTRFVLVRSRAGEPLACGTASRVR
;
A
#
# COMPACT_ATOMS: atom_id res chain seq x y z
N MET A 1 15.80 16.26 -17.40
CA MET A 1 14.48 16.10 -16.76
C MET A 1 14.14 14.60 -16.69
N VAL A 2 14.92 13.85 -15.90
CA VAL A 2 14.72 12.39 -15.67
C VAL A 2 14.12 12.12 -14.29
N GLU A 3 14.14 13.13 -13.42
CA GLU A 3 13.66 13.03 -12.04
C GLU A 3 12.13 13.05 -11.95
N THR A 4 11.47 13.74 -12.88
CA THR A 4 10.02 13.92 -12.90
C THR A 4 9.21 12.61 -13.04
N PRO A 5 9.54 11.66 -13.94
CA PRO A 5 8.80 10.39 -14.01
C PRO A 5 9.02 9.47 -12.81
N LEU A 6 10.24 9.43 -12.23
CA LEU A 6 10.54 8.60 -11.08
C LEU A 6 9.90 9.16 -9.80
N SER A 7 9.98 10.47 -9.57
CA SER A 7 9.32 11.12 -8.43
C SER A 7 7.80 11.02 -8.51
N ALA A 8 7.21 11.08 -9.71
CA ALA A 8 5.79 10.81 -9.89
C ALA A 8 5.47 9.35 -9.54
N ALA A 9 6.21 8.38 -10.08
CA ALA A 9 6.00 6.96 -9.78
C ALA A 9 6.11 6.65 -8.28
N GLN A 10 7.09 7.23 -7.59
CA GLN A 10 7.27 7.08 -6.15
C GLN A 10 6.09 7.68 -5.37
N THR A 11 5.64 8.88 -5.77
CA THR A 11 4.47 9.53 -5.14
C THR A 11 3.21 8.67 -5.29
N LEU A 12 2.98 8.09 -6.48
CA LEU A 12 1.84 7.18 -6.68
C LEU A 12 1.99 5.90 -5.83
N HIS A 13 3.21 5.40 -5.69
CA HIS A 13 3.50 4.25 -4.85
C HIS A 13 3.21 4.54 -3.37
N ASP A 14 3.71 5.66 -2.84
CA ASP A 14 3.49 6.10 -1.46
C ASP A 14 2.01 6.38 -1.14
N MET A 15 1.20 6.74 -2.13
CA MET A 15 -0.26 6.87 -1.96
C MET A 15 -0.96 5.51 -1.79
N VAL A 16 -0.41 4.46 -2.42
CA VAL A 16 -1.01 3.12 -2.49
C VAL A 16 -0.48 2.18 -1.40
N LEU A 17 0.80 2.26 -1.08
CA LEU A 17 1.46 1.41 -0.09
C LEU A 17 2.60 2.17 0.59
N GLN A 18 2.67 2.07 1.91
CA GLN A 18 3.82 2.53 2.68
C GLN A 18 4.26 1.40 3.62
N SER A 19 5.54 1.07 3.58
CA SER A 19 6.16 0.12 4.52
C SER A 19 7.39 0.76 5.13
N TRP A 20 7.21 1.37 6.29
CA TRP A 20 8.29 1.98 7.06
C TRP A 20 7.95 1.97 8.55
N GLY A 21 8.98 1.85 9.38
CA GLY A 21 8.83 1.78 10.83
C GLY A 21 8.16 0.48 11.30
N GLY A 22 8.34 -0.61 10.56
CA GLY A 22 7.76 -1.92 10.88
C GLY A 22 6.24 -2.01 10.70
N ILE A 23 5.61 -1.02 10.07
CA ILE A 23 4.16 -0.99 9.82
C ILE A 23 3.89 -0.93 8.32
N VAL A 24 3.08 -1.86 7.84
CA VAL A 24 2.58 -1.86 6.47
C VAL A 24 1.23 -1.15 6.42
N ARG A 25 1.18 0.00 5.74
CA ARG A 25 -0.03 0.81 5.52
C ARG A 25 -0.49 0.66 4.08
N VAL A 26 -1.71 0.14 3.92
CA VAL A 26 -2.31 -0.11 2.61
C VAL A 26 -3.37 0.96 2.30
N PHE A 27 -3.27 1.55 1.11
CA PHE A 27 -4.06 2.69 0.65
C PHE A 27 -4.08 3.91 1.60
N PRO A 28 -2.91 4.38 2.08
CA PRO A 28 -2.84 5.46 3.07
C PRO A 28 -3.43 6.78 2.59
N ALA A 29 -3.22 7.13 1.31
CA ALA A 29 -3.57 8.44 0.76
C ALA A 29 -4.15 8.36 -0.66
N VAL A 30 -4.79 7.24 -1.02
CA VAL A 30 -5.41 7.07 -2.35
C VAL A 30 -6.54 8.11 -2.53
N PRO A 31 -6.48 8.94 -3.60
CA PRO A 31 -7.53 9.89 -3.91
C PRO A 31 -8.90 9.22 -4.07
N THR A 32 -9.98 9.89 -3.65
CA THR A 32 -11.35 9.39 -3.84
C THR A 32 -11.72 9.19 -5.32
N ALA A 33 -11.08 9.95 -6.21
CA ALA A 33 -11.24 9.81 -7.66
C ALA A 33 -10.77 8.44 -8.19
N TRP A 34 -9.85 7.77 -7.48
CA TRP A 34 -9.38 6.44 -7.84
C TRP A 34 -10.31 5.40 -7.19
N ALA A 35 -11.42 5.16 -7.87
CA ALA A 35 -12.46 4.24 -7.40
C ALA A 35 -11.90 2.83 -7.20
N ASP A 36 -11.10 2.36 -8.15
CA ASP A 36 -10.56 1.01 -8.23
C ASP A 36 -9.03 1.01 -8.30
N VAL A 37 -8.40 0.32 -7.36
CA VAL A 37 -6.92 0.18 -7.30
C VAL A 37 -6.61 -1.25 -6.89
N ALA A 38 -5.63 -1.87 -7.56
CA ALA A 38 -5.13 -3.18 -7.22
C ALA A 38 -3.61 -3.13 -7.07
N LEU A 39 -3.12 -3.85 -6.06
CA LEU A 39 -1.71 -4.09 -5.81
C LEU A 39 -1.54 -5.61 -5.71
N ASP A 40 -0.66 -6.18 -6.53
CA ASP A 40 -0.40 -7.62 -6.57
C ASP A 40 1.02 -7.90 -6.09
N ARG A 41 1.13 -8.76 -5.07
CA ARG A 41 2.38 -9.34 -4.58
C ARG A 41 3.54 -8.36 -4.40
N HIS A 42 3.27 -7.17 -3.88
CA HIS A 42 4.30 -6.18 -3.62
C HIS A 42 5.09 -6.55 -2.36
N LEU A 43 6.42 -6.39 -2.39
CA LEU A 43 7.27 -6.71 -1.26
C LEU A 43 7.41 -5.49 -0.33
N ALA A 44 6.90 -5.59 0.88
CA ALA A 44 7.07 -4.62 1.94
C ALA A 44 8.26 -4.97 2.85
N GLU A 45 8.72 -3.99 3.63
CA GLU A 45 9.71 -4.16 4.71
C GLU A 45 9.39 -5.40 5.56
N GLY A 46 10.40 -6.21 5.94
CA GLY A 46 10.21 -7.47 6.69
C GLY A 46 9.82 -8.69 5.82
N ALA A 47 10.04 -8.60 4.51
CA ALA A 47 9.73 -9.66 3.54
C ALA A 47 8.24 -10.08 3.54
N PHE A 48 7.35 -9.12 3.74
CA PHE A 48 5.90 -9.32 3.62
C PHE A 48 5.47 -9.06 2.18
N GLU A 49 4.79 -10.04 1.59
CA GLU A 49 4.15 -9.89 0.29
C GLU A 49 2.71 -9.41 0.49
N VAL A 50 2.40 -8.23 -0.04
CA VAL A 50 1.12 -7.56 0.12
C VAL A 50 0.37 -7.62 -1.19
N THR A 51 -0.88 -8.07 -1.13
CA THR A 51 -1.85 -7.98 -2.23
C THR A 51 -3.08 -7.27 -1.71
N ALA A 52 -3.52 -6.22 -2.37
CA ALA A 52 -4.64 -5.42 -1.89
C ALA A 52 -5.52 -4.97 -3.04
N VAL A 53 -6.83 -5.01 -2.81
CA VAL A 53 -7.80 -4.53 -3.79
C VAL A 53 -8.74 -3.53 -3.14
N ARG A 54 -8.89 -2.42 -3.81
CA ARG A 54 -9.85 -1.36 -3.52
C ARG A 54 -10.82 -1.30 -4.69
N ARG A 55 -12.13 -1.33 -4.38
CA ARG A 55 -13.21 -1.19 -5.38
C ARG A 55 -14.28 -0.22 -4.91
N GLY A 56 -14.68 0.67 -5.81
CA GLY A 56 -15.75 1.63 -5.59
C GLY A 56 -15.56 2.46 -4.31
N GLY A 57 -14.38 3.02 -4.10
CA GLY A 57 -14.18 3.89 -2.92
C GLY A 57 -13.79 3.15 -1.65
N ARG A 58 -13.68 1.80 -1.64
CA ARG A 58 -13.53 1.01 -0.40
C ARG A 58 -12.53 -0.12 -0.57
N THR A 59 -11.69 -0.33 0.44
CA THR A 59 -10.82 -1.51 0.54
C THR A 59 -11.69 -2.76 0.62
N ARG A 60 -11.52 -3.68 -0.34
CA ARG A 60 -12.25 -4.94 -0.40
C ARG A 60 -11.53 -6.00 0.40
N PHE A 61 -10.24 -6.14 0.17
CA PHE A 61 -9.40 -7.05 0.91
C PHE A 61 -7.94 -6.59 0.90
N VAL A 62 -7.23 -7.06 1.91
CA VAL A 62 -5.78 -6.98 2.01
C VAL A 62 -5.31 -8.37 2.42
N LEU A 63 -4.51 -9.00 1.57
CA LEU A 63 -3.83 -10.26 1.81
C LEU A 63 -2.37 -9.96 2.09
N VAL A 64 -1.86 -10.44 3.23
CA VAL A 64 -0.46 -10.31 3.60
C VAL A 64 0.12 -11.69 3.80
N ARG A 65 1.20 -12.00 3.08
CA ARG A 65 1.94 -13.25 3.18
C ARG A 65 3.33 -12.98 3.72
N SER A 66 3.65 -13.49 4.91
CA SER A 66 5.01 -13.47 5.43
C SER A 66 5.88 -14.50 4.72
N ARG A 67 7.02 -14.08 4.16
CA ARG A 67 8.02 -14.99 3.57
C ARG A 67 9.15 -15.34 4.54
N ALA A 68 9.39 -14.53 5.57
CA ALA A 68 10.53 -14.69 6.48
C ALA A 68 10.16 -15.04 7.93
N GLY A 69 8.86 -15.12 8.28
CA GLY A 69 8.43 -15.48 9.63
C GLY A 69 8.54 -14.36 10.67
N GLU A 70 8.82 -13.12 10.25
CA GLU A 70 8.84 -11.96 11.13
C GLU A 70 7.42 -11.54 11.57
N PRO A 71 7.26 -10.94 12.76
CA PRO A 71 5.98 -10.44 13.25
C PRO A 71 5.46 -9.28 12.37
N LEU A 72 4.22 -9.41 11.90
CA LEU A 72 3.55 -8.42 11.05
C LEU A 72 2.71 -7.44 11.89
N ALA A 73 2.94 -6.13 11.73
CA ALA A 73 1.98 -5.09 12.12
C ALA A 73 1.33 -4.48 10.87
N CYS A 74 0.03 -4.74 10.66
CA CYS A 74 -0.73 -4.21 9.52
C CYS A 74 -1.80 -3.23 10.01
N GLY A 75 -1.89 -2.06 9.35
CA GLY A 75 -2.91 -1.07 9.59
C GLY A 75 -3.51 -0.54 8.29
N THR A 76 -4.83 -0.43 8.23
CA THR A 76 -5.51 0.35 7.19
C THR A 76 -5.65 1.79 7.69
N ALA A 77 -5.29 2.78 6.87
CA ALA A 77 -5.49 4.18 7.23
C ALA A 77 -7.00 4.48 7.34
N SER A 78 -7.54 4.38 8.55
CA SER A 78 -8.87 4.87 8.87
C SER A 78 -8.78 6.38 8.98
N ARG A 79 -9.41 7.06 8.01
CA ARG A 79 -9.87 8.46 8.02
C ARG A 79 -9.68 9.16 9.38
N VAL A 80 -8.66 10.00 9.48
CA VAL A 80 -8.57 11.01 10.55
C VAL A 80 -9.78 11.95 10.38
N ARG A 81 -10.55 12.11 11.46
CA ARG A 81 -11.60 13.14 11.58
C ARG A 81 -10.97 14.52 11.67
#